data_AF-A0A1B4G179-F1
#
_entry.id   AF-A0A1B4G179-F1
#
_cell.length_a   1.000
_cell.length_b   1.000
_cell.length_c   1.000
_cell.angle_alpha   90.00
_cell.angle_beta   90.00
_cell.angle_gamma   90.00
#
_symmetry.space_group_name_H-M   'P 1'
#
loop_
_entity.id
_entity.type
_entity.pdbx_description
1 polymer ?
#
loop_
_entity_poly.entity_id
_entity_poly.type
_entity_poly.pdbx_seq_one_letter_code
_entity_poly.pdbx_strand_id
1 'polypeptide(L)'
;MPAQCFFTLNRQSVSTLVCAGLGGMAAFSGKPGYTNDPDKATAVDRGPLPPGRYYIVSRQSGGRLGWLRDWVKDHVSHVQHDQWFALYRNDGVIDDWTFVNGVRRGNFRIHPNGRFGVSEGCITLTHPASFDRLRAFLLSQPPAKIPGTNITYFGTVDVR
;
A
#
# COMPACT_ATOMS: atom_id res chain seq x y z
N MET A 1 7.87 16.49 -8.88
CA MET A 1 6.86 16.40 -7.82
C MET A 1 6.68 14.93 -7.46
N PRO A 2 6.26 14.58 -6.22
CA PRO A 2 5.96 13.20 -5.87
C PRO A 2 4.92 12.58 -6.82
N ALA A 3 4.97 11.25 -6.99
CA ALA A 3 4.05 10.54 -7.87
C ALA A 3 2.58 10.72 -7.46
N GLN A 4 1.69 10.63 -8.44
CA GLN A 4 0.24 10.59 -8.22
C GLN A 4 -0.29 9.29 -8.82
N CYS A 5 -0.94 8.48 -7.99
CA CYS A 5 -1.51 7.21 -8.37
C CYS A 5 -2.99 7.12 -7.98
N PHE A 6 -3.72 6.25 -8.66
CA PHE A 6 -5.14 5.98 -8.43
C PHE A 6 -5.35 4.47 -8.40
N PHE A 7 -6.10 4.00 -7.42
CA PHE A 7 -6.50 2.60 -7.32
C PHE A 7 -8.01 2.52 -7.17
N THR A 8 -8.67 1.73 -8.04
CA THR A 8 -10.14 1.66 -8.09
C THR A 8 -10.65 0.37 -7.45
N LEU A 9 -11.59 0.45 -6.53
CA LEU A 9 -12.29 -0.66 -5.91
C LEU A 9 -13.56 -0.94 -6.73
N ASN A 10 -13.43 -1.83 -7.71
CA ASN A 10 -14.44 -2.10 -8.74
C ASN A 10 -15.28 -3.38 -8.53
N ARG A 11 -15.17 -4.02 -7.36
CA ARG A 11 -15.81 -5.32 -7.03
C ARG A 11 -15.40 -6.49 -7.93
N GLN A 12 -14.31 -6.35 -8.68
CA GLN A 12 -13.74 -7.43 -9.50
C GLN A 12 -12.56 -8.10 -8.78
N SER A 13 -12.20 -9.31 -9.20
CA SER A 13 -11.03 -10.03 -8.66
C SER A 13 -9.71 -9.28 -8.89
N VAL A 14 -9.63 -8.49 -9.96
CA VAL A 14 -8.48 -7.65 -10.30
C VAL A 14 -8.98 -6.27 -10.73
N SER A 15 -8.24 -5.25 -10.31
CA SER A 15 -8.41 -3.85 -10.71
C SER A 15 -7.08 -3.30 -11.22
N THR A 16 -6.98 -1.98 -11.31
CA THR A 16 -5.81 -1.29 -11.84
C THR A 16 -5.31 -0.23 -10.87
N LEU A 17 -4.01 -0.30 -10.57
CA LEU A 17 -3.25 0.80 -9.98
C LEU A 17 -2.65 1.60 -11.14
N VAL A 18 -3.06 2.85 -11.30
CA VAL A 18 -2.58 3.74 -12.36
C VAL A 18 -1.74 4.83 -11.73
N CYS A 19 -0.50 5.00 -12.16
CA CYS A 19 0.34 6.13 -11.76
C CYS A 19 0.60 7.05 -12.95
N ALA A 20 0.40 8.36 -12.77
CA ALA A 20 0.70 9.36 -13.79
C ALA A 20 2.18 9.27 -14.18
N GLY A 21 2.46 9.09 -15.48
CA GLY A 21 3.83 8.92 -16.00
C GLY A 21 4.36 7.47 -16.04
N LEU A 22 3.67 6.50 -15.43
CA LEU A 22 4.02 5.08 -15.50
C LEU A 22 2.97 4.23 -16.24
N GLY A 23 1.69 4.58 -16.10
CA GLY A 23 0.56 3.82 -16.66
C GLY A 23 -0.08 2.88 -15.63
N GLY A 24 -0.91 1.96 -16.14
CA GLY A 24 -1.71 1.03 -15.35
C GLY A 24 -1.02 -0.31 -15.09
N MET A 25 -1.18 -0.84 -13.87
CA MET A 25 -0.74 -2.16 -13.47
C MET A 25 -1.88 -2.93 -12.81
N ALA A 26 -1.99 -4.22 -13.13
CA ALA A 26 -2.97 -5.10 -12.50
C ALA A 26 -2.69 -5.25 -11.00
N ALA A 27 -3.70 -4.96 -10.19
CA ALA A 27 -3.60 -5.00 -8.74
C ALA A 27 -4.94 -5.35 -8.08
N PHE A 28 -4.91 -5.81 -6.84
CA PHE A 28 -6.11 -6.09 -6.07
C PHE A 28 -5.91 -5.74 -4.59
N SER A 29 -7.01 -5.62 -3.86
CA SER A 29 -7.01 -5.39 -2.42
C SER A 29 -8.11 -6.21 -1.75
N GLY A 30 -7.83 -6.83 -0.62
CA GLY A 30 -8.79 -7.67 0.12
C GLY A 30 -8.76 -9.15 -0.28
N LYS A 31 -9.23 -10.00 0.64
CA LYS A 31 -9.32 -11.46 0.48
C LYS A 31 -10.46 -11.87 -0.48
N PRO A 32 -10.43 -13.09 -1.03
CA PRO A 32 -11.53 -13.62 -1.84
C PRO A 32 -12.90 -13.42 -1.17
N GLY A 33 -13.88 -12.91 -1.92
CA GLY A 33 -15.21 -12.52 -1.41
C GLY A 33 -15.31 -11.08 -0.89
N TYR A 34 -14.18 -10.41 -0.67
CA TYR A 34 -14.06 -9.01 -0.23
C TYR A 34 -13.26 -8.16 -1.23
N THR A 35 -12.66 -8.80 -2.23
CA THR A 35 -11.70 -8.19 -3.15
C THR A 35 -12.29 -6.99 -3.89
N ASN A 36 -11.57 -5.87 -3.80
CA ASN A 36 -11.90 -4.59 -4.45
C ASN A 36 -13.33 -4.10 -4.18
N ASP A 37 -13.94 -4.51 -3.06
CA ASP A 37 -15.31 -4.12 -2.70
C ASP A 37 -15.31 -2.99 -1.67
N PRO A 38 -15.58 -1.72 -2.06
CA PRO A 38 -15.45 -0.58 -1.16
C PRO A 38 -16.38 -0.67 0.05
N ASP A 39 -17.54 -1.33 -0.09
CA ASP A 39 -18.52 -1.49 0.99
C ASP A 39 -18.02 -2.43 2.09
N LYS A 40 -16.98 -3.21 1.81
CA LYS A 40 -16.37 -4.16 2.74
C LYS A 40 -15.09 -3.63 3.39
N ALA A 41 -14.79 -2.34 3.25
CA ALA A 41 -13.62 -1.70 3.86
C ALA A 41 -13.58 -1.74 5.40
N THR A 42 -14.67 -2.10 6.07
CA THR A 42 -14.70 -2.30 7.54
C THR A 42 -14.47 -3.76 7.95
N ALA A 43 -14.37 -4.69 7.01
CA ALA A 43 -14.10 -6.09 7.31
C ALA A 43 -12.64 -6.27 7.76
N VAL A 44 -12.43 -6.41 9.07
CA VAL A 44 -11.10 -6.63 9.66
C VAL A 44 -10.44 -7.86 9.04
N ASP A 45 -9.14 -7.73 8.73
CA ASP A 45 -8.26 -8.75 8.12
C ASP A 45 -8.76 -9.42 6.83
N ARG A 46 -9.76 -8.83 6.17
CA ARG A 46 -10.40 -9.38 4.97
C ARG A 46 -10.72 -8.33 3.92
N GLY A 47 -11.21 -7.18 4.36
CA GLY A 47 -11.66 -6.09 3.50
C GLY A 47 -10.52 -5.44 2.72
N PRO A 48 -10.84 -4.74 1.62
CA PRO A 48 -9.86 -3.98 0.87
C PRO A 48 -9.35 -2.79 1.69
N LEU A 49 -8.38 -2.10 1.11
CA LEU A 49 -7.92 -0.80 1.55
C LEU A 49 -9.13 0.17 1.58
N PRO A 50 -9.37 0.88 2.69
CA PRO A 50 -10.46 1.84 2.74
C PRO A 50 -10.32 2.96 1.70
N PRO A 51 -11.43 3.46 1.13
CA PRO A 51 -11.37 4.63 0.27
C PRO A 51 -10.75 5.86 0.96
N GLY A 52 -9.97 6.62 0.19
CA GLY A 52 -9.28 7.82 0.65
C GLY A 52 -7.90 7.99 0.02
N ARG A 53 -7.24 9.08 0.40
CA ARG A 53 -5.87 9.40 -0.02
C ARG A 53 -4.86 8.81 0.96
N TYR A 54 -3.81 8.20 0.42
CA TYR A 54 -2.70 7.65 1.19
C TYR A 54 -1.36 8.19 0.68
N TYR A 55 -0.44 8.47 1.60
CA TYR A 55 0.95 8.74 1.30
C TYR A 55 1.70 7.43 1.12
N ILE A 56 2.49 7.34 0.04
CA ILE A 56 3.37 6.20 -0.26
C ILE A 56 4.74 6.50 0.35
N VAL A 57 5.06 5.84 1.45
CA VAL A 57 6.31 6.05 2.20
C VAL A 57 7.19 4.81 2.13
N SER A 58 8.51 4.98 2.14
CA SER A 58 9.39 3.83 2.31
C SER A 58 9.24 3.27 3.72
N ARG A 59 9.33 1.95 3.86
CA ARG A 59 9.24 1.27 5.15
C ARG A 59 10.26 1.79 6.18
N GLN A 60 11.43 2.25 5.73
CA GLN A 60 12.48 2.81 6.61
C GLN A 60 12.14 4.17 7.22
N SER A 61 11.13 4.88 6.69
CA SER A 61 10.81 6.24 7.13
C SER A 61 9.96 6.30 8.41
N GLY A 62 9.55 5.16 8.99
CA GLY A 62 8.69 5.08 10.17
C GLY A 62 9.24 4.20 11.32
N GLY A 63 9.94 4.81 12.28
CA GLY A 63 10.07 4.31 13.66
C GLY A 63 11.01 3.11 13.95
N ARG A 64 11.66 3.17 15.12
CA ARG A 64 12.83 2.36 15.53
C ARG A 64 12.60 0.88 15.93
N LEU A 65 11.37 0.36 15.94
CA LEU A 65 11.09 -0.95 16.60
C LEU A 65 10.72 -2.12 15.67
N GLY A 66 10.32 -1.88 14.41
CA GLY A 66 9.85 -2.94 13.50
C GLY A 66 10.97 -3.58 12.66
N TRP A 67 11.92 -2.76 12.21
CA TRP A 67 12.96 -3.16 11.24
C TRP A 67 13.78 -4.39 11.67
N LEU A 68 14.02 -4.57 12.97
CA LEU A 68 14.84 -5.67 13.50
C LEU A 68 14.09 -7.02 13.50
N ARG A 69 12.77 -7.01 13.78
CA ARG A 69 11.96 -8.25 13.78
C ARG A 69 11.72 -8.76 12.36
N ASP A 70 11.60 -7.85 11.40
CA ASP A 70 11.35 -8.20 10.00
C ASP A 70 12.62 -8.70 9.30
N TRP A 71 13.80 -8.12 9.57
CA TRP A 71 15.07 -8.59 9.04
C TRP A 71 15.35 -10.08 9.35
N VAL A 72 14.96 -10.53 10.56
CA VAL A 72 15.11 -11.94 10.98
C VAL A 72 14.14 -12.87 10.23
N LYS A 73 12.92 -12.41 9.92
CA LYS A 73 11.93 -13.18 9.16
C LYS A 73 12.25 -13.25 7.66
N ASP A 74 12.89 -12.20 7.14
CA ASP A 74 13.25 -12.07 5.73
C ASP A 74 14.37 -13.03 5.31
N HIS A 75 15.32 -13.32 6.22
CA HIS A 75 16.39 -14.30 5.98
C HIS A 75 15.89 -15.76 5.89
N VAL A 76 14.68 -16.05 6.37
CA VAL A 76 14.15 -17.43 6.44
C VAL A 76 13.16 -17.73 5.29
N SER A 77 12.60 -16.72 4.64
CA SER A 77 11.45 -16.88 3.73
C SER A 77 11.65 -16.46 2.27
N HIS A 78 12.82 -15.92 1.89
CA HIS A 78 13.13 -15.39 0.55
C HIS A 78 12.16 -14.30 0.05
N VAL A 79 11.41 -13.64 0.95
CA VAL A 79 10.57 -12.47 0.62
C VAL A 79 11.27 -11.21 1.13
N GLN A 80 11.65 -10.32 0.21
CA GLN A 80 12.31 -9.05 0.52
C GLN A 80 11.25 -8.00 0.94
N HIS A 81 10.77 -8.10 2.19
CA HIS A 81 9.74 -7.22 2.73
C HIS A 81 10.22 -5.78 2.99
N ASP A 82 11.54 -5.56 2.96
CA ASP A 82 12.21 -4.27 3.04
C ASP A 82 11.93 -3.37 1.82
N GLN A 83 11.59 -3.97 0.69
CA GLN A 83 11.34 -3.26 -0.55
C GLN A 83 9.93 -2.65 -0.66
N TRP A 84 9.01 -3.06 0.21
CA TRP A 84 7.60 -2.65 0.16
C TRP A 84 7.41 -1.21 0.61
N PHE A 85 6.35 -0.58 0.11
CA PHE A 85 5.94 0.75 0.56
C PHE A 85 4.83 0.64 1.59
N ALA A 86 4.88 1.50 2.61
CA ALA A 86 3.77 1.70 3.52
C ALA A 86 2.81 2.77 2.99
N LEU A 87 1.54 2.62 3.36
CA LEU A 87 0.45 3.51 2.98
C LEU A 87 -0.11 4.16 4.24
N TYR A 88 0.26 5.42 4.48
CA TYR A 88 -0.26 6.21 5.60
C TYR A 88 -1.43 7.04 5.12
N ARG A 89 -2.58 6.91 5.79
CA ARG A 89 -3.78 7.62 5.36
C ARG A 89 -3.61 9.12 5.61
N ASN A 90 -4.15 9.93 4.70
CA ASN A 90 -4.25 11.37 4.89
C ASN A 90 -5.59 11.70 5.58
N ASP A 91 -5.71 11.39 6.86
CA ASP A 91 -6.91 11.64 7.69
C ASP A 91 -6.65 12.63 8.84
N GLY A 92 -5.53 13.36 8.78
CA GLY A 92 -5.10 14.32 9.79
C GLY A 92 -4.18 13.72 10.86
N VAL A 93 -4.05 12.39 10.94
CA VAL A 93 -3.09 11.70 11.80
C VAL A 93 -2.19 10.81 10.94
N ILE A 94 -0.89 11.12 10.91
CA ILE A 94 0.05 10.39 10.07
C ILE A 94 0.64 9.21 10.84
N ASP A 95 0.01 8.05 10.71
CA ASP A 95 0.48 6.79 11.26
C ASP A 95 0.14 5.58 10.36
N ASP A 96 0.45 4.38 10.84
CA ASP A 96 0.26 3.12 10.12
C ASP A 96 -1.09 2.44 10.41
N TRP A 97 -2.03 3.14 11.04
CA TRP A 97 -3.40 2.70 11.25
C TRP A 97 -4.39 3.82 10.91
N THR A 98 -5.67 3.51 10.96
CA THR A 98 -6.76 4.47 10.74
C THR A 98 -8.04 3.89 11.31
N PHE A 99 -9.04 4.73 11.54
CA PHE A 99 -10.38 4.31 11.88
C PHE A 99 -11.34 4.55 10.71
N VAL A 100 -12.13 3.52 10.40
CA VAL A 100 -13.21 3.59 9.41
C VAL A 100 -14.47 3.11 10.10
N ASN A 101 -15.44 4.00 10.28
CA ASN A 101 -16.69 3.71 10.98
C ASN A 101 -16.47 3.06 12.37
N GLY A 102 -15.51 3.58 13.13
CA GLY A 102 -15.15 3.05 14.47
C GLY A 102 -14.32 1.77 14.45
N VAL A 103 -14.05 1.17 13.27
CA VAL A 103 -13.20 -0.02 13.13
C VAL A 103 -11.77 0.38 12.85
N ARG A 104 -10.83 -0.11 13.65
CA ARG A 104 -9.39 0.08 13.43
C ARG A 104 -8.91 -0.80 12.25
N ARG A 105 -8.23 -0.20 11.29
CA ARG A 105 -7.51 -0.86 10.20
C ARG A 105 -6.08 -0.33 10.13
N GLY A 106 -5.17 -0.97 9.39
CA GLY A 106 -3.80 -0.48 9.28
C GLY A 106 -2.81 -1.47 8.67
N ASN A 107 -1.52 -1.16 8.82
CA ASN A 107 -0.38 -1.89 8.26
C ASN A 107 -0.47 -2.06 6.75
N PHE A 108 -1.07 -1.08 6.08
CA PHE A 108 -1.33 -1.15 4.65
C PHE A 108 -0.05 -0.99 3.86
N ARG A 109 0.14 -1.84 2.84
CA ARG A 109 1.34 -1.86 2.00
C ARG A 109 1.00 -1.84 0.52
N ILE A 110 1.97 -1.42 -0.27
CA ILE A 110 2.06 -1.80 -1.69
C ILE A 110 3.11 -2.90 -1.80
N HIS A 111 2.73 -4.06 -2.33
CA HIS A 111 3.63 -5.21 -2.46
C HIS A 111 3.27 -6.10 -3.66
N PRO A 112 4.20 -6.93 -4.16
CA PRO A 112 3.88 -7.94 -5.16
C PRO A 112 3.03 -9.06 -4.55
N ASN A 113 2.27 -9.75 -5.40
CA ASN A 113 1.53 -10.91 -4.98
C ASN A 113 2.47 -12.02 -4.46
N GLY A 114 2.20 -12.48 -3.24
CA GLY A 114 2.93 -13.60 -2.64
C GLY A 114 2.37 -14.95 -3.07
N ARG A 115 3.02 -16.04 -2.63
CA ARG A 115 2.64 -17.43 -2.97
C ARG A 115 1.16 -17.76 -2.74
N PHE A 116 0.52 -17.11 -1.76
CA PHE A 116 -0.85 -17.42 -1.34
C PHE A 116 -1.92 -16.45 -1.85
N GLY A 117 -1.59 -15.42 -2.63
CA GLY A 117 -2.65 -14.56 -3.19
C GLY A 117 -3.36 -13.64 -2.20
N VAL A 118 -2.86 -13.50 -0.96
CA VAL A 118 -3.60 -12.86 0.13
C VAL A 118 -3.28 -11.37 0.21
N SER A 119 -4.34 -10.55 0.31
CA SER A 119 -4.27 -9.12 0.64
C SER A 119 -5.26 -8.81 1.76
N GLU A 120 -4.78 -8.32 2.90
CA GLU A 120 -5.62 -7.95 4.06
C GLU A 120 -5.95 -6.44 4.07
N GLY A 121 -6.06 -5.87 2.88
CA GLY A 121 -6.26 -4.44 2.65
C GLY A 121 -5.04 -3.72 2.10
N CYS A 122 -4.02 -4.44 1.65
CA CYS A 122 -2.91 -3.88 0.89
C CYS A 122 -3.29 -3.63 -0.58
N ILE A 123 -2.50 -2.86 -1.31
CA ILE A 123 -2.53 -2.87 -2.78
C ILE A 123 -1.52 -3.91 -3.25
N THR A 124 -2.01 -5.02 -3.78
CA THR A 124 -1.19 -6.17 -4.17
C THR A 124 -1.10 -6.24 -5.68
N LEU A 125 0.10 -6.03 -6.22
CA LEU A 125 0.38 -6.09 -7.66
C LEU A 125 0.39 -7.56 -8.10
N THR A 126 -0.35 -7.91 -9.15
CA THR A 126 -0.51 -9.33 -9.52
C THR A 126 0.77 -9.99 -10.02
N HIS A 127 1.71 -9.21 -10.56
CA HIS A 127 3.00 -9.67 -11.08
C HIS A 127 4.17 -8.98 -10.38
N PRO A 128 5.21 -9.72 -9.93
CA PRO A 128 6.41 -9.14 -9.33
C PRO A 128 7.09 -8.08 -10.21
N ALA A 129 7.21 -8.33 -11.52
CA ALA A 129 7.80 -7.36 -12.46
C ALA A 129 7.00 -6.05 -12.58
N SER A 130 5.71 -6.02 -12.24
CA SER A 130 4.93 -4.78 -12.15
C SER A 130 5.27 -4.02 -10.87
N PHE A 131 5.49 -4.72 -9.77
CA PHE A 131 5.96 -4.11 -8.53
C PHE A 131 7.37 -3.52 -8.70
N ASP A 132 8.30 -4.22 -9.35
CA ASP A 132 9.65 -3.71 -9.58
C ASP A 132 9.64 -2.42 -10.42
N ARG A 133 8.82 -2.39 -11.47
CA ARG A 133 8.59 -1.20 -12.29
C ARG A 133 8.00 -0.04 -11.49
N LEU A 134 6.97 -0.30 -10.69
CA LEU A 134 6.38 0.69 -9.80
C LEU A 134 7.40 1.23 -8.79
N ARG A 135 8.18 0.35 -8.17
CA ARG A 135 9.19 0.71 -7.18
C ARG A 135 10.27 1.59 -7.79
N ALA A 136 10.83 1.20 -8.94
CA ALA A 136 11.81 2.00 -9.65
C ALA A 136 11.25 3.38 -10.03
N PHE A 137 10.00 3.43 -10.48
CA PHE A 137 9.32 4.68 -10.81
C PHE A 137 9.11 5.58 -9.58
N LEU A 138 8.60 5.05 -8.48
CA LEU A 138 8.37 5.83 -7.25
C LEU A 138 9.67 6.38 -6.68
N LEU A 139 10.74 5.58 -6.65
CA LEU A 139 12.03 5.98 -6.13
C LEU A 139 12.77 6.97 -7.04
N SER A 140 12.44 7.04 -8.32
CA SER A 140 13.00 8.04 -9.24
C SER A 140 12.29 9.40 -9.16
N GLN A 141 11.13 9.49 -8.49
CA GLN A 141 10.45 10.76 -8.32
C GLN A 141 11.11 11.63 -7.25
N PRO A 142 11.15 12.96 -7.42
CA PRO A 142 11.57 13.88 -6.37
C PRO A 142 10.67 13.70 -5.13
N PRO A 143 11.22 13.28 -3.97
CA PRO A 143 10.43 13.04 -2.77
C PRO A 143 10.00 14.36 -2.12
N ALA A 144 9.01 14.27 -1.23
CA ALA A 144 8.59 15.38 -0.38
C ALA A 144 8.36 14.91 1.06
N LYS A 145 8.14 15.86 1.97
CA LYS A 145 7.78 15.59 3.36
C LYS A 145 6.28 15.67 3.56
N ILE A 146 5.71 14.72 4.29
CA ILE A 146 4.29 14.79 4.66
C ILE A 146 4.12 16.04 5.56
N PRO A 147 3.18 16.96 5.25
CA PRO A 147 2.98 18.18 6.02
C PRO A 147 2.86 17.92 7.52
N GLY A 148 3.57 18.72 8.34
CA GLY A 148 3.58 18.56 9.80
C GLY A 148 4.46 17.41 10.32
N THR A 149 5.22 16.72 9.48
CA THR A 149 6.10 15.62 9.89
C THR A 149 7.47 15.68 9.21
N ASN A 150 8.42 14.85 9.67
CA ASN A 150 9.70 14.61 8.99
C ASN A 150 9.68 13.36 8.08
N ILE A 151 8.51 12.78 7.82
CA ILE A 151 8.37 11.54 7.07
C ILE A 151 8.46 11.85 5.57
N THR A 152 9.37 11.17 4.88
CA THR A 152 9.51 11.27 3.42
C THR A 152 8.47 10.41 2.72
N TYR A 153 7.80 10.94 1.71
CA TYR A 153 6.92 10.20 0.81
C TYR A 153 7.32 10.38 -0.65
N PHE A 154 7.08 9.35 -1.45
CA PHE A 154 7.47 9.27 -2.87
C PHE A 154 6.29 9.51 -3.81
N GLY A 155 5.08 9.39 -3.29
CA GLY A 155 3.87 9.66 -4.03
C GLY A 155 2.62 9.54 -3.17
N THR A 156 1.48 9.75 -3.80
CA THR A 156 0.16 9.53 -3.19
C THR A 156 -0.61 8.52 -4.01
N VAL A 157 -1.48 7.76 -3.36
CA VAL A 157 -2.49 6.94 -4.02
C VAL A 157 -3.87 7.34 -3.53
N ASP A 158 -4.75 7.68 -4.48
CA ASP A 158 -6.17 7.90 -4.23
C ASP A 158 -6.93 6.59 -4.48
N VAL A 159 -7.52 6.05 -3.41
CA VAL A 159 -8.33 4.85 -3.43
C VAL A 159 -9.78 5.25 -3.54
N ARG A 160 -10.46 4.78 -4.59
CA ARG A 160 -11.83 5.15 -4.94
C ARG A 160 -12.69 3.94 -5.30
#